data_AF-A0A836EKP4-F1
#
_entry.id   AF-A0A836EKP4-F1
#
_cell.length_a   1.000
_cell.length_b   1.000
_cell.length_c   1.000
_cell.angle_alpha   90.00
_cell.angle_beta   90.00
_cell.angle_gamma   90.00
#
_symmetry.space_group_name_H-M   'P 1'
#
loop_
_entity.id
_entity.type
_entity.pdbx_description
1 polymer ?
#
loop_
_entity_poly.entity_id
_entity_poly.type
_entity_poly.pdbx_seq_one_letter_code
_entity_poly.pdbx_strand_id
1 'polypeptide(L)'
;MTASVSTNPSTLLPLELVDKCIGSRIHIIMKNDKEIVGTLQGFDDFVNMLLEDVTESEATPEGRRVTKLDQILLNGSNITMVIIDNIYNTQC
;
A
#
# COMPACT_ATOMS: atom_id res chain seq x y z
N MET A 1 11.09 -33.36 6.27
CA MET A 1 12.13 -32.60 5.58
C MET A 1 11.42 -31.59 4.66
N THR A 2 11.06 -30.42 5.18
CA THR A 2 10.45 -29.35 4.36
C THR A 2 11.56 -28.63 3.61
N ALA A 3 11.59 -28.76 2.29
CA ALA A 3 12.55 -28.07 1.45
C ALA A 3 12.25 -26.56 1.47
N SER A 4 13.22 -25.76 1.95
CA SER A 4 13.19 -24.31 1.81
C SER A 4 13.36 -23.96 0.34
N VAL A 5 12.26 -23.60 -0.32
CA VAL A 5 12.29 -23.10 -1.70
C VAL A 5 12.98 -21.74 -1.69
N SER A 6 14.18 -21.67 -2.26
CA SER A 6 14.87 -20.40 -2.52
C SER A 6 14.17 -19.68 -3.67
N THR A 7 13.23 -18.79 -3.36
CA THR A 7 12.52 -17.99 -4.37
C THR A 7 13.50 -17.05 -5.05
N ASN A 8 13.70 -17.20 -6.35
CA ASN A 8 14.51 -16.27 -7.14
C ASN A 8 13.80 -14.89 -7.10
N PRO A 9 14.47 -13.80 -6.69
CA PRO A 9 13.82 -12.47 -6.60
C PRO A 9 13.23 -11.99 -7.93
N SER A 10 13.63 -12.59 -9.05
CA SER A 10 13.08 -12.34 -10.40
C SER A 10 11.69 -12.95 -10.66
N THR A 11 11.08 -13.63 -9.69
CA THR A 11 9.80 -14.35 -9.87
C THR A 11 8.70 -13.98 -8.85
N LEU A 12 8.87 -12.88 -8.11
CA LEU A 12 7.90 -12.47 -7.10
C LEU A 12 6.56 -12.08 -7.75
N LEU A 13 5.48 -12.73 -7.33
CA LEU A 13 4.14 -12.38 -7.80
C LEU A 13 3.68 -11.05 -7.15
N PRO A 14 2.90 -10.21 -7.85
CA PRO A 14 2.43 -8.94 -7.28
C PRO A 14 1.68 -9.10 -5.96
N LEU A 15 0.84 -10.12 -5.82
CA LEU A 15 0.10 -10.38 -4.57
C LEU A 15 1.01 -10.91 -3.46
N GLU A 16 2.04 -11.70 -3.78
CA GLU A 16 3.06 -12.11 -2.81
C GLU A 16 3.87 -10.92 -2.30
N LEU A 17 4.10 -9.92 -3.16
CA LEU A 17 4.74 -8.69 -2.74
C LEU A 17 3.86 -7.91 -1.76
N VAL A 18 2.56 -7.76 -2.04
CA VAL A 18 1.62 -7.08 -1.14
C VAL A 18 1.49 -7.82 0.20
N ASP A 19 1.47 -9.15 0.19
CA ASP A 19 1.46 -9.98 1.40
C ASP A 19 2.68 -9.72 2.31
N LYS A 20 3.87 -9.58 1.72
CA LYS A 20 5.09 -9.20 2.45
C LYS A 20 5.06 -7.80 3.04
N CYS A 21 4.12 -6.96 2.61
CA CYS A 21 3.99 -5.57 3.08
C CYS A 21 3.00 -5.43 4.24
N ILE A 22 2.34 -6.50 4.66
CA ILE A 22 1.47 -6.48 5.84
C ILE A 22 2.32 -6.08 7.06
N GLY A 23 1.79 -5.16 7.86
CA GLY A 23 2.47 -4.49 8.98
C GLY A 23 3.41 -3.35 8.56
N SER A 24 3.63 -3.12 7.26
CA SER A 24 4.47 -2.03 6.76
C SER A 24 3.64 -0.82 6.34
N ARG A 25 4.27 0.37 6.37
CA ARG A 25 3.68 1.58 5.82
C ARG A 25 3.76 1.55 4.30
N ILE A 26 2.62 1.75 3.65
CA ILE A 26 2.48 1.77 2.20
C ILE A 26 1.85 3.10 1.76
N HIS A 27 2.14 3.49 0.52
CA HIS A 27 1.56 4.65 -0.12
C HIS A 27 0.75 4.19 -1.35
N ILE A 28 -0.52 4.53 -1.38
CA ILE A 28 -1.47 4.11 -2.39
C ILE A 28 -1.93 5.33 -3.17
N ILE A 29 -1.83 5.25 -4.50
CA ILE A 29 -2.36 6.25 -5.42
C ILE A 29 -3.69 5.73 -5.98
N MET A 30 -4.74 6.53 -5.83
CA MET A 30 -6.07 6.26 -6.37
C MET A 30 -6.32 6.97 -7.70
N LYS A 31 -7.40 6.60 -8.40
CA LYS A 31 -7.81 7.20 -9.69
C LYS A 31 -8.17 8.69 -9.66
N ASN A 32 -8.53 9.26 -8.52
CA ASN A 32 -9.09 10.62 -8.41
C ASN A 32 -8.12 11.62 -7.74
N ASP A 33 -6.83 11.59 -8.09
CA ASP A 33 -5.79 12.46 -7.49
C ASP A 33 -5.78 12.43 -5.95
N LYS A 34 -6.13 11.26 -5.41
CA LYS A 34 -6.18 10.96 -3.99
C LYS A 34 -5.06 9.98 -3.66
N GLU A 35 -4.29 10.34 -2.66
CA GLU A 35 -3.17 9.58 -2.12
C GLU A 35 -3.51 9.13 -0.70
N ILE A 36 -3.17 7.90 -0.37
CA ILE A 36 -3.40 7.33 0.96
C ILE A 36 -2.10 6.73 1.45
N VAL A 37 -1.62 7.19 2.61
CA VAL A 37 -0.48 6.60 3.30
C VAL A 37 -0.97 5.96 4.58
N GLY A 38 -0.67 4.69 4.82
CA GLY A 38 -1.12 3.97 6.01
C GLY A 38 -0.37 2.67 6.22
N THR A 39 -0.56 2.05 7.38
CA THR A 39 -0.01 0.73 7.69
C THR A 39 -0.96 -0.34 7.16
N LEU A 40 -0.47 -1.24 6.30
CA LEU A 40 -1.28 -2.32 5.74
C LEU A 40 -1.54 -3.39 6.80
N GLN A 41 -2.81 -3.65 7.13
CA GLN A 41 -3.17 -4.72 8.06
C GLN A 41 -3.62 -6.00 7.34
N GLY A 42 -4.12 -5.88 6.12
CA GLY A 42 -4.52 -7.02 5.30
C GLY A 42 -5.14 -6.60 3.98
N PHE A 43 -5.31 -7.55 3.08
CA PHE A 43 -5.95 -7.37 1.79
C PHE A 43 -6.68 -8.65 1.36
N ASP A 44 -7.51 -8.56 0.32
CA ASP A 44 -8.18 -9.70 -0.31
C ASP A 44 -7.78 -9.88 -1.79
N ASP A 45 -8.35 -10.90 -2.45
CA ASP A 45 -8.09 -11.20 -3.87
C ASP A 45 -8.52 -10.06 -4.82
N PHE A 46 -9.40 -9.17 -4.37
CA PHE A 46 -9.84 -7.97 -5.11
C PHE A 46 -9.01 -6.73 -4.77
N VAL A 47 -7.96 -6.90 -3.95
CA VAL A 47 -7.07 -5.83 -3.50
C VAL A 47 -7.83 -4.75 -2.70
N ASN A 48 -8.93 -5.12 -2.04
CA ASN A 48 -9.49 -4.29 -0.99
C ASN A 48 -8.51 -4.32 0.19
N MET A 49 -8.14 -3.16 0.73
CA MET A 49 -7.07 -3.06 1.73
C MET A 49 -7.60 -2.50 3.05
N LEU A 50 -7.29 -3.18 4.16
CA LEU A 50 -7.48 -2.65 5.50
C LEU A 50 -6.22 -1.89 5.92
N LEU A 51 -6.37 -0.61 6.25
CA LEU A 51 -5.26 0.27 6.63
C LEU A 51 -5.50 0.91 7.99
N GLU A 52 -4.41 1.13 8.73
CA GLU A 52 -4.38 1.86 10.00
C GLU A 52 -3.41 3.05 9.96
N ASP A 53 -3.55 3.98 10.90
CA ASP A 53 -2.75 5.20 11.00
C ASP A 53 -2.67 5.96 9.67
N VAL A 54 -3.85 6.21 9.10
CA VAL A 54 -4.02 6.63 7.72
C VAL A 54 -3.94 8.14 7.60
N THR A 55 -3.17 8.59 6.61
CA THR A 55 -3.16 9.96 6.12
C THR A 55 -3.63 9.96 4.68
N GLU A 56 -4.79 10.54 4.46
CA GLU A 56 -5.38 10.78 3.16
C GLU A 56 -5.00 12.19 2.69
N SER A 57 -4.58 12.31 1.44
CA SER A 57 -4.30 13.57 0.77
C SER A 57 -5.07 13.65 -0.54
N GLU A 58 -5.75 14.77 -0.75
CA GLU A 58 -6.50 15.05 -1.98
C GLU A 58 -6.02 16.39 -2.55
N ALA A 59 -5.80 16.43 -3.86
CA ALA A 59 -5.53 17.67 -4.57
C ALA A 59 -6.85 18.43 -4.81
N THR A 60 -6.98 19.62 -4.23
CA THR A 60 -8.11 20.54 -4.48
C THR A 60 -7.60 21.80 -5.21
N PRO A 61 -8.47 22.57 -5.88
CA PRO A 61 -8.09 23.83 -6.51
C PRO A 61 -7.49 24.85 -5.53
N GLU A 62 -7.82 24.76 -4.23
CA GLU A 62 -7.30 25.63 -3.17
C GLU A 62 -6.01 25.12 -2.52
N GLY A 63 -5.56 23.90 -2.85
CA GLY A 63 -4.35 23.29 -2.32
C GLY A 63 -4.50 21.81 -1.99
N ARG A 64 -3.66 21.29 -1.08
CA ARG A 64 -3.71 19.89 -0.65
C ARG A 64 -4.55 19.77 0.61
N ARG A 65 -5.65 19.03 0.54
CA ARG A 65 -6.46 18.68 1.72
C ARG A 65 -5.90 17.42 2.34
N VAL A 66 -5.59 17.46 3.63
CA VAL A 66 -5.06 16.32 4.38
C VAL A 66 -6.05 15.91 5.47
N THR A 67 -6.39 14.62 5.52
CA THR A 67 -7.29 14.04 6.51
C THR A 67 -6.59 12.86 7.18
N LYS A 68 -6.68 12.78 8.52
CA LYS A 68 -6.16 11.64 9.28
C LYS A 68 -7.31 10.76 9.75
N LEU A 69 -7.14 9.45 9.63
CA LEU A 69 -8.13 8.45 9.98
C LEU A 69 -7.44 7.31 10.72
N ASP A 70 -8.06 6.80 11.78
CA ASP A 70 -7.46 5.74 12.59
C ASP A 70 -7.41 4.41 11.83
N GLN A 71 -8.50 4.06 11.13
CA GLN A 71 -8.62 2.85 10.34
C GLN A 71 -9.59 3.06 9.17
N ILE A 72 -9.27 2.50 8.00
CA ILE A 72 -10.15 2.48 6.83
C ILE A 72 -10.13 1.13 6.12
N LEU A 73 -11.24 0.81 5.44
CA LEU A 73 -11.27 -0.20 4.39
C LEU A 73 -11.29 0.49 3.03
N LEU A 74 -10.25 0.26 2.23
CA LEU A 74 -10.08 0.84 0.91
C LEU A 74 -10.63 -0.10 -0.18
N ASN A 75 -11.38 0.46 -1.12
CA ASN A 75 -11.91 -0.29 -2.27
C ASN A 75 -10.82 -0.48 -3.34
N GLY A 76 -10.49 -1.74 -3.64
CA GLY A 76 -9.45 -2.12 -4.59
C GLY A 76 -9.70 -1.67 -6.04
N SER A 77 -10.97 -1.47 -6.43
CA SER A 77 -11.32 -1.03 -7.79
C SER A 77 -10.82 0.38 -8.13
N ASN A 78 -10.56 1.21 -7.11
CA ASN A 78 -10.10 2.59 -7.27
C ASN A 78 -8.59 2.73 -7.07
N ILE A 79 -7.88 1.66 -6.72
CA ILE A 79 -6.44 1.64 -6.57
C ILE A 79 -5.79 1.65 -7.97
N THR A 80 -4.85 2.56 -8.18
CA THR A 80 -4.07 2.66 -9.41
C THR A 80 -2.66 2.10 -9.20
N MET A 81 -2.03 2.46 -8.08
CA MET A 81 -0.65 2.06 -7.78
C MET A 81 -0.47 1.89 -6.27
N VAL A 82 0.32 0.89 -5.89
CA VAL A 82 0.77 0.67 -4.52
C VAL A 82 2.28 0.81 -4.50
N ILE A 83 2.76 1.73 -3.67
CA ILE A 83 4.17 2.03 -3.45
C ILE A 83 4.50 1.51 -2.06
N ILE A 84 5.50 0.64 -2.00
CA ILE A 84 5.94 0.00 -0.77
C ILE A 84 7.28 0.63 -0.42
N ASP A 85 7.30 1.39 0.67
CA ASP A 85 8.52 2.04 1.15
C ASP A 85 9.41 1.03 1.91
N ASN A 86 9.98 0.05 1.20
CA ASN A 86 11.21 -0.65 1.64
C ASN A 86 11.83 -1.58 0.57
N ILE A 87 12.95 -1.16 -0.03
CA ILE A 87 14.13 -2.05 -0.20
C ILE A 87 15.48 -1.34 -0.36
N TYR A 88 15.55 -0.02 -0.56
CA TYR A 88 16.81 0.71 -0.39
C TYR A 88 16.55 2.02 0.34
N ASN A 89 17.23 2.17 1.47
CA ASN A 89 17.43 3.43 2.16
C ASN A 89 18.00 4.45 1.16
N THR A 90 17.14 5.25 0.52
CA THR A 90 17.57 6.45 -0.20
C THR A 90 17.86 7.52 0.86
N GLN A 91 19.01 7.36 1.53
CA GLN A 91 19.77 8.53 1.90
C GLN A 91 20.34 9.13 0.63
N CYS A 92 19.74 10.23 0.18
CA CYS A 92 20.35 11.45 -0.35
C CYS A 92 19.23 12.42 -0.72
#